data_AF-A0A923QAC8-F1
#
_entry.id   AF-A0A923QAC8-F1
#
_cell.length_a   1.000
_cell.length_b   1.000
_cell.length_c   1.000
_cell.angle_alpha   90.00
_cell.angle_beta   90.00
_cell.angle_gamma   90.00
#
_symmetry.space_group_name_H-M   'P 1'
#
loop_
_entity.id
_entity.type
_entity.pdbx_description
1 polymer ?
#
loop_
_entity_poly.entity_id
_entity_poly.type
_entity_poly.pdbx_seq_one_letter_code
_entity_poly.pdbx_strand_id
1 'polypeptide(L)'
;MAGAKPWSPPAASARDAPKTKDWGKFLPFIGPIALFIVWDLVVRFGLIKVVLLPSPAATVGALITGLAGGPLLIDFAVTVMRTLEAFLIAAVVGVPLGVLLGSKEKAYRSVEFLIDFFRSTPSSALIPLFLLIFGVSDVNKVAIAA
;
A
#
# COMPACT_ATOMS: atom_id res chain seq x y z
N MET A 1 15.16 -20.34 -70.81
CA MET A 1 14.87 -20.27 -69.36
C MET A 1 16.17 -19.99 -68.64
N ALA A 2 16.46 -18.72 -68.33
CA ALA A 2 17.67 -18.31 -67.61
C ALA A 2 17.28 -18.02 -66.16
N GLY A 3 17.85 -18.78 -65.21
CA GLY A 3 17.56 -18.69 -63.79
C GLY A 3 18.12 -17.42 -63.17
N ALA A 4 17.25 -16.61 -62.58
CA ALA A 4 17.65 -15.43 -61.81
C ALA A 4 18.31 -15.88 -60.49
N LYS A 5 19.54 -15.41 -60.26
CA LYS A 5 20.32 -15.68 -59.05
C LYS A 5 19.63 -15.05 -57.83
N PRO A 6 19.38 -15.79 -56.74
CA PRO A 6 18.70 -15.24 -55.58
C PRO A 6 19.57 -14.17 -54.89
N TRP A 7 18.95 -13.04 -54.59
CA TRP A 7 19.57 -11.91 -53.89
C TRP A 7 20.12 -12.35 -52.52
N SER A 8 21.35 -11.93 -52.21
CA SER A 8 21.94 -12.06 -50.87
C SER A 8 22.17 -10.66 -50.30
N PRO A 9 21.63 -10.32 -49.11
CA PRO A 9 21.86 -9.01 -48.51
C PRO A 9 23.35 -8.84 -48.19
N PRO A 10 23.92 -7.63 -48.34
CA PRO A 10 25.25 -7.33 -47.83
C PRO A 10 25.29 -7.66 -46.35
N ALA A 11 26.31 -8.38 -45.89
CA ALA A 11 26.58 -8.58 -44.47
C ALA A 11 26.74 -7.19 -43.84
N ALA A 12 25.64 -6.64 -43.33
CA ALA A 12 25.66 -5.43 -42.53
C ALA A 12 26.53 -5.77 -41.34
N SER A 13 27.77 -5.25 -41.38
CA SER A 13 28.70 -5.29 -40.27
C SER A 13 27.91 -4.88 -39.03
N ALA A 14 27.59 -5.85 -38.18
CA ALA A 14 27.06 -5.61 -36.85
C ALA A 14 28.15 -4.84 -36.12
N ARG A 15 28.13 -3.52 -36.27
CA ARG A 15 28.96 -2.62 -35.46
C ARG A 15 28.44 -2.85 -34.05
N ASP A 16 29.24 -3.53 -33.24
CA ASP A 16 28.98 -3.73 -31.83
C ASP A 16 28.55 -2.39 -31.24
N ALA A 17 27.27 -2.29 -30.86
CA ALA A 17 26.77 -1.11 -30.20
C ALA A 17 27.61 -0.91 -28.93
N PRO A 18 28.16 0.30 -28.68
CA PRO A 18 28.93 0.53 -27.48
C PRO A 18 28.02 0.24 -26.28
N LYS A 19 28.39 -0.74 -25.46
CA LYS A 19 27.70 -1.03 -24.19
C LYS A 19 27.87 0.18 -23.28
N THR A 20 26.98 1.16 -23.41
CA THR A 20 26.92 2.31 -22.51
C THR A 20 26.73 1.75 -21.11
N LYS A 21 27.63 2.08 -20.20
CA LYS A 21 27.59 1.63 -18.81
C LYS A 21 26.24 2.07 -18.23
N ASP A 22 25.35 1.12 -17.93
CA ASP A 22 23.97 1.35 -17.46
C ASP A 22 23.92 1.99 -16.05
N TRP A 23 24.41 3.22 -15.91
CA TRP A 23 24.31 4.00 -14.65
C TRP A 23 22.85 4.32 -14.29
N GLY A 24 21.92 4.21 -15.24
CA GLY A 24 20.48 4.30 -15.01
C GLY A 24 19.94 3.27 -14.01
N LYS A 25 20.65 2.16 -13.77
CA LYS A 25 20.26 1.15 -12.76
C LYS A 25 20.48 1.63 -11.32
N PHE A 26 21.38 2.60 -11.09
CA PHE A 26 21.71 3.11 -9.75
C PHE A 26 20.96 4.39 -9.38
N LEU A 27 20.40 5.09 -10.36
CA LEU A 27 19.57 6.28 -10.18
C LEU A 27 18.48 6.16 -9.10
N PRO A 28 17.69 5.06 -9.01
CA PRO A 28 16.63 4.95 -8.01
C PRO A 28 17.13 4.77 -6.57
N PHE A 29 18.40 4.38 -6.37
CA PHE A 29 18.97 4.20 -5.02
C PHE A 29 19.52 5.49 -4.42
N ILE A 30 19.79 6.50 -5.25
CA ILE A 30 20.35 7.79 -4.80
C ILE A 30 19.40 8.48 -3.83
N GLY A 31 18.09 8.51 -4.12
CA GLY A 31 17.08 9.15 -3.29
C GLY A 31 17.02 8.59 -1.86
N PRO A 32 16.79 7.28 -1.68
CA PRO A 32 16.79 6.65 -0.37
C PRO A 32 18.11 6.84 0.39
N ILE A 33 19.25 6.67 -0.27
CA ILE A 33 20.57 6.83 0.37
C ILE A 33 20.75 8.28 0.86
N ALA A 34 20.43 9.27 0.04
CA ALA A 34 20.50 10.67 0.42
C ALA A 34 19.59 10.97 1.62
N LEU A 35 18.37 10.41 1.64
CA LEU A 35 17.44 10.53 2.77
C LEU A 35 18.05 9.98 4.06
N PHE A 36 18.61 8.77 4.04
CA PHE A 36 19.25 8.17 5.22
C PHE A 36 20.45 8.96 5.70
N ILE A 37 21.27 9.51 4.79
CA ILE A 37 22.40 10.37 5.14
C ILE A 37 21.89 11.65 5.81
N VAL A 38 20.92 12.35 5.23
CA VAL A 38 20.37 13.58 5.80
C VAL A 38 19.75 13.30 7.18
N TRP A 39 18.98 12.22 7.32
CA TRP A 39 18.41 11.81 8.60
C TRP A 39 19.50 11.55 9.65
N ASP A 40 20.52 10.77 9.32
CA ASP A 40 21.63 10.46 10.25
C ASP A 40 22.38 11.74 10.65
N LEU A 41 22.64 12.65 9.71
CA LEU A 41 23.26 13.94 9.98
C LEU A 41 22.39 14.81 10.90
N VAL A 42 21.08 14.91 10.65
CA VAL A 42 20.14 15.68 11.48
C VAL A 42 20.17 15.21 12.93
N VAL A 43 20.21 13.89 13.15
CA VAL A 43 20.31 13.29 14.48
C VAL A 43 21.69 13.56 15.12
N ARG A 44 22.79 13.37 14.37
CA ARG A 44 24.16 13.60 14.87
C ARG A 44 24.44 15.05 15.25
N PHE A 45 23.91 15.99 14.48
CA PHE A 45 24.04 17.43 14.76
C PHE A 45 23.10 17.91 15.87
N GLY A 46 22.25 17.05 16.44
CA GLY A 46 21.36 17.40 17.54
C GLY A 46 20.27 18.40 17.14
N LEU A 47 19.98 18.54 15.84
CA LEU A 47 18.96 19.46 15.31
C LEU A 47 17.56 19.10 15.80
N ILE A 48 17.33 17.83 16.14
CA ILE A 48 16.07 17.30 16.67
C ILE A 48 16.37 16.44 17.91
N LYS A 49 15.50 16.49 18.91
CA LYS A 49 15.62 15.65 20.11
C LYS A 49 15.59 14.17 19.71
N VAL A 50 16.56 13.39 20.18
CA VAL A 50 16.69 11.94 19.91
C VAL A 50 15.43 11.15 20.31
N VAL A 51 14.68 11.64 21.30
CA VAL A 51 13.40 11.03 21.72
C VAL A 51 12.31 11.15 20.65
N LEU A 52 12.35 12.20 19.82
CA LEU A 52 11.41 12.44 18.74
C LEU A 52 11.88 11.80 17.44
N LEU A 53 13.20 11.76 17.22
CA LEU A 53 13.81 11.18 16.03
C LEU A 53 15.06 10.36 16.41
N PRO A 54 14.89 9.05 16.67
CA PRO A 54 16.02 8.15 16.87
C PRO A 54 16.89 8.07 15.62
N SER A 55 18.14 7.61 15.78
CA SER A 55 19.03 7.38 14.64
C SER A 55 18.48 6.25 13.75
N PRO A 56 18.79 6.25 12.44
CA PRO A 56 18.32 5.19 11.55
C PRO A 56 18.66 3.78 12.04
N ALA A 57 19.86 3.60 12.59
CA ALA A 57 20.31 2.32 13.15
C ALA A 57 19.49 1.91 14.38
N ALA A 58 19.18 2.85 15.29
CA ALA A 58 18.34 2.58 16.45
C ALA A 58 16.90 2.24 16.04
N THR A 59 16.35 2.94 15.04
CA THR A 59 15.03 2.65 14.49
C THR A 59 14.96 1.25 13.86
N VAL A 60 15.96 0.87 13.06
CA VAL A 60 16.02 -0.47 12.46
C VAL A 60 16.18 -1.54 13.55
N GLY A 61 17.02 -1.29 14.55
CA GLY A 61 17.17 -2.19 15.70
C GLY A 61 15.84 -2.40 16.44
N ALA A 62 15.13 -1.32 16.74
CA ALA A 62 13.82 -1.36 17.39
C ALA A 62 12.75 -2.06 16.53
N LEU A 63 12.79 -1.89 15.21
CA LEU A 63 11.89 -2.58 14.29
C LEU A 63 12.14 -4.10 14.32
N ILE A 64 13.40 -4.52 14.25
CA ILE A 64 13.77 -5.94 14.27
C ILE A 64 13.37 -6.57 15.60
N THR A 65 13.74 -5.96 16.73
CA THR A 65 13.38 -6.50 18.06
C THR A 65 11.88 -6.47 18.31
N GLY A 66 11.20 -5.41 17.85
CA GLY A 66 9.75 -5.30 17.91
C GLY A 66 9.03 -6.40 17.12
N LEU A 67 9.55 -6.78 15.95
CA LEU A 67 9.00 -7.85 15.12
C LEU A 67 9.43 -9.26 15.57
N ALA A 68 10.63 -9.40 16.15
CA ALA A 68 11.18 -10.68 16.62
C ALA A 68 10.63 -11.07 18.00
N GLY A 69 9.30 -11.14 18.12
CA GLY A 69 8.60 -11.50 19.35
C GLY A 69 8.39 -10.33 20.32
N GLY A 70 8.74 -9.10 19.93
CA GLY A 70 8.39 -7.89 20.65
C GLY A 70 6.90 -7.50 20.48
N PRO A 71 6.47 -6.41 21.15
CA PRO A 71 5.07 -5.97 21.14
C PRO A 71 4.57 -5.58 19.74
N LEU A 72 5.46 -5.15 18.85
CA LEU A 72 5.12 -4.72 17.49
C LEU A 72 4.52 -5.86 16.65
N LEU A 73 4.99 -7.09 16.84
CA LEU A 73 4.43 -8.26 16.17
C LEU A 73 2.99 -8.54 16.64
N ILE A 74 2.72 -8.38 17.93
CA ILE A 74 1.40 -8.57 18.52
C ILE A 74 0.44 -7.51 18.00
N ASP A 75 0.83 -6.24 18.04
CA ASP A 75 0.02 -5.12 17.53
C ASP A 75 -0.29 -5.26 16.05
N PHE A 76 0.69 -5.71 15.26
CA PHE A 76 0.52 -6.03 13.86
C PHE A 76 -0.49 -7.16 13.66
N ALA A 77 -0.32 -8.28 14.37
CA ALA A 77 -1.23 -9.43 14.27
C ALA A 77 -2.67 -9.06 14.64
N VAL A 78 -2.85 -8.28 15.70
CA VAL A 78 -4.16 -7.75 16.11
C VAL A 78 -4.78 -6.87 15.02
N THR A 79 -3.99 -6.01 14.37
CA THR A 79 -4.46 -5.16 13.26
C THR A 79 -4.90 -6.01 12.06
N VAL A 80 -4.12 -7.03 11.72
CA VAL A 80 -4.45 -7.97 10.64
C VAL A 80 -5.74 -8.73 10.96
N MET A 81 -5.88 -9.28 12.17
CA MET A 81 -7.09 -10.01 12.58
C MET A 81 -8.34 -9.13 12.50
N ARG A 82 -8.30 -7.92 13.03
CA ARG A 82 -9.42 -6.96 12.94
C ARG A 82 -9.77 -6.63 11.49
N THR A 83 -8.77 -6.48 10.62
CA THR A 83 -8.98 -6.20 9.19
C THR A 83 -9.64 -7.38 8.49
N LEU A 84 -9.21 -8.61 8.80
CA LEU A 84 -9.80 -9.83 8.26
C LEU A 84 -11.24 -10.02 8.73
N GLU A 85 -11.53 -9.78 10.01
CA GLU A 85 -12.89 -9.83 10.56
C GLU A 85 -13.80 -8.83 9.85
N ALA A 86 -13.36 -7.58 9.72
CA ALA A 86 -14.09 -6.54 9.02
C ALA A 86 -14.35 -6.91 7.54
N PHE A 87 -13.32 -7.38 6.84
CA PHE A 87 -13.43 -7.83 5.46
C PHE A 87 -14.42 -8.99 5.30
N LEU A 88 -14.40 -9.97 6.19
CA LEU A 88 -15.31 -11.11 6.14
C LEU A 88 -16.76 -10.67 6.37
N ILE A 89 -17.01 -9.80 7.35
CA ILE A 89 -18.34 -9.24 7.62
C ILE A 89 -18.82 -8.47 6.37
N ALA A 90 -17.98 -7.57 5.85
CA ALA A 90 -18.27 -6.79 4.65
C ALA A 90 -18.53 -7.67 3.42
N ALA A 91 -17.77 -8.75 3.24
CA ALA A 91 -17.94 -9.67 2.12
C ALA A 91 -19.25 -10.46 2.24
N VAL A 92 -19.54 -11.01 3.43
CA VAL A 92 -20.75 -11.80 3.68
C VAL A 92 -22.02 -10.97 3.52
N VAL A 93 -21.99 -9.67 3.86
CA VAL A 93 -23.16 -8.78 3.73
C VAL A 93 -23.18 -8.08 2.38
N GLY A 94 -22.06 -7.47 1.99
CA GLY A 94 -21.92 -6.61 0.82
C GLY A 94 -21.97 -7.39 -0.50
N VAL A 95 -21.41 -8.59 -0.58
CA VAL A 95 -21.46 -9.38 -1.84
C VAL A 95 -22.89 -9.81 -2.18
N PRO A 96 -23.67 -10.43 -1.28
CA PRO A 96 -25.05 -10.79 -1.58
C PRO A 96 -25.91 -9.57 -1.92
N LEU A 97 -25.78 -8.48 -1.16
CA LEU A 97 -26.48 -7.23 -1.46
C LEU A 97 -26.06 -6.70 -2.85
N GLY A 98 -24.77 -6.60 -3.13
CA GLY A 98 -24.27 -6.14 -4.43
C GLY A 98 -24.81 -6.97 -5.60
N VAL A 99 -24.88 -8.30 -5.46
CA VAL A 99 -25.45 -9.20 -6.47
C VAL A 99 -26.95 -8.96 -6.65
N LEU A 100 -27.71 -8.84 -5.56
CA LEU A 100 -29.16 -8.58 -5.59
C LEU A 100 -29.48 -7.24 -6.25
N LEU A 101 -28.72 -6.19 -5.90
CA LEU A 101 -28.90 -4.85 -6.44
C LEU A 101 -28.45 -4.74 -7.90
N GLY A 102 -27.34 -5.38 -8.27
CA GLY A 102 -26.87 -5.44 -9.65
C GLY A 102 -27.82 -6.21 -10.58
N SER A 103 -28.61 -7.13 -10.03
CA SER A 103 -29.59 -7.90 -10.81
C SER A 103 -30.88 -7.13 -11.11
N LYS A 104 -31.18 -6.03 -10.41
CA LYS A 104 -32.44 -5.27 -10.57
C LYS A 104 -32.23 -3.76 -10.51
N GLU A 105 -32.32 -3.10 -11.66
CA GLU A 105 -32.09 -1.66 -11.76
C GLU A 105 -33.03 -0.81 -10.88
N LYS A 106 -34.30 -1.19 -10.73
CA LYS A 106 -35.22 -0.49 -9.82
C LYS A 106 -34.79 -0.58 -8.35
N ALA A 107 -34.22 -1.72 -7.94
CA ALA A 107 -33.71 -1.89 -6.58
C ALA A 107 -32.45 -1.05 -6.37
N TYR A 108 -31.54 -1.03 -7.34
CA TYR A 108 -30.36 -0.16 -7.34
C TYR A 108 -30.74 1.33 -7.17
N ARG A 109 -31.61 1.85 -8.03
CA ARG A 109 -32.04 3.26 -7.99
C ARG A 109 -32.71 3.66 -6.66
N SER A 110 -33.32 2.72 -5.94
CA SER A 110 -33.95 3.02 -4.63
C SER A 110 -32.95 3.28 -3.50
N VAL A 111 -31.72 2.78 -3.60
CA VAL A 111 -30.68 2.95 -2.57
C VAL A 111 -29.41 3.62 -3.10
N GLU A 112 -29.39 4.01 -4.36
CA GLU A 112 -28.28 4.70 -5.03
C GLU A 112 -27.74 5.87 -4.19
N PHE A 113 -28.64 6.71 -3.66
CA PHE A 113 -28.28 7.80 -2.75
C PHE A 113 -27.53 7.33 -1.49
N LEU A 114 -27.97 6.23 -0.86
CA LEU A 114 -27.32 5.70 0.33
C LEU A 114 -25.93 5.15 -0.01
N ILE A 115 -25.82 4.42 -1.12
CA ILE A 115 -24.54 3.87 -1.60
C ILE A 115 -23.56 5.02 -1.86
N ASP A 116 -23.98 6.07 -2.56
CA ASP A 116 -23.14 7.22 -2.86
C ASP A 116 -22.77 8.01 -1.62
N PHE A 117 -23.69 8.16 -0.66
CA PHE A 117 -23.41 8.79 0.63
C PHE A 117 -22.29 8.07 1.38
N PHE A 118 -22.41 6.74 1.56
CA PHE A 118 -21.40 5.96 2.27
C PHE A 118 -20.07 5.87 1.51
N ARG A 119 -20.12 5.85 0.17
CA ARG A 119 -18.92 5.82 -0.67
C ARG A 119 -18.15 7.16 -0.66
N SER A 120 -18.86 8.28 -0.58
CA SER A 120 -18.24 9.61 -0.57
C SER A 120 -17.86 10.09 0.83
N THR A 121 -18.46 9.53 1.88
CA THR A 121 -18.20 9.94 3.26
C THR A 121 -16.91 9.27 3.74
N PRO A 122 -15.91 10.04 4.22
CA PRO A 122 -14.71 9.44 4.78
C PRO A 122 -15.04 8.67 6.06
N SER A 123 -14.44 7.49 6.24
CA SER A 123 -14.67 6.65 7.43
C SER A 123 -14.35 7.39 8.74
N SER A 124 -13.41 8.33 8.73
CA SER A 124 -13.07 9.17 9.88
C SER A 124 -14.23 10.03 10.39
N ALA A 125 -15.15 10.44 9.52
CA ALA A 125 -16.34 11.21 9.90
C ALA A 125 -17.38 10.36 10.64
N LEU A 126 -17.36 9.04 10.44
CA LEU A 126 -18.30 8.10 11.05
C LEU A 126 -17.85 7.61 12.44
N ILE A 127 -16.58 7.81 12.81
CA ILE A 127 -16.01 7.38 14.09
C ILE A 127 -16.89 7.76 15.29
N PRO A 128 -17.39 9.01 15.45
CA PRO A 128 -18.19 9.37 16.61
C PRO A 128 -19.54 8.65 16.69
N LEU A 129 -20.18 8.39 15.56
CA LEU A 129 -21.46 7.68 15.48
C LEU A 129 -21.29 6.21 15.91
N PHE A 130 -20.27 5.55 15.36
CA PHE A 130 -19.98 4.16 15.72
C PHE A 130 -19.52 4.02 17.18
N LEU A 131 -18.77 5.00 17.71
CA LEU A 131 -18.45 5.07 19.13
C LEU A 131 -19.70 5.17 20.01
N LEU A 132 -20.73 5.91 19.60
CA LEU A 132 -21.99 6.02 20.34
C LEU A 132 -22.78 4.70 20.33
N ILE A 133 -22.79 3.98 19.20
CA ILE A 133 -23.55 2.75 19.02
C ILE A 133 -22.85 1.54 19.67
N PHE A 134 -21.55 1.41 19.45
CA PHE A 134 -20.76 0.22 19.84
C PHE A 134 -19.83 0.45 21.04
N GLY A 135 -19.72 1.68 21.54
CA GLY A 135 -18.85 2.06 22.64
C GLY A 135 -17.36 2.06 22.27
N VAL A 136 -16.50 2.26 23.29
CA VAL A 136 -15.04 2.13 23.14
C VAL A 136 -14.66 0.67 23.31
N SER A 137 -14.66 -0.07 22.21
CA SER A 137 -14.34 -1.50 22.20
C SER A 137 -13.61 -1.89 20.92
N ASP A 138 -13.04 -3.10 20.89
CA ASP A 138 -12.48 -3.65 19.65
C ASP A 138 -13.55 -3.92 18.59
N VAL A 139 -14.80 -4.15 19.02
CA VAL A 139 -15.96 -4.25 18.14
C VAL A 139 -16.16 -2.96 17.35
N ASN A 140 -15.96 -1.79 17.96
CA ASN A 140 -16.05 -0.51 17.27
C ASN A 140 -15.00 -0.37 16.15
N LYS A 141 -13.76 -0.81 16.38
CA LYS A 141 -12.69 -0.75 15.37
C LYS A 141 -12.99 -1.63 14.16
N VAL A 142 -13.55 -2.80 14.39
CA VAL A 142 -13.97 -3.72 13.33
C VAL A 142 -15.20 -3.17 12.62
N ALA A 143 -16.19 -2.66 13.35
CA ALA A 143 -17.44 -2.14 12.79
C ALA A 143 -17.23 -0.93 11.88
N ILE A 144 -16.27 -0.03 12.19
CA ILE A 144 -15.95 1.11 11.32
C ILE A 144 -15.25 0.66 10.02
N ALA A 145 -14.52 -0.46 10.07
CA ALA A 145 -13.75 -0.98 8.94
C ALA A 145 -14.56 -1.93 8.03
N ALA A 146 -15.66 -2.50 8.54
CA ALA A 146 -16.58 -3.40 7.83
C ALA A 146 -17.60 -2.60 7.02
#